data_AF-A0A9E4N654-F1
#
_entry.id   AF-A0A9E4N654-F1
#
_cell.length_a   1.000
_cell.length_b   1.000
_cell.length_c   1.000
_cell.angle_alpha   90.00
_cell.angle_beta   90.00
_cell.angle_gamma   90.00
#
_symmetry.space_group_name_H-M   'P 1'
#
loop_
_entity.id
_entity.type
_entity.pdbx_description
1 polymer ?
#
loop_
_entity_poly.entity_id
_entity_poly.type
_entity_poly.pdbx_seq_one_letter_code
_entity_poly.pdbx_strand_id
1 'polypeptide(L)' 'GAEIVSSMKQAKITGPDTIEWFETCYCPSPLKHERETVYDKYLVEIETNLVEERGAIEGDSFWSFLENHSKT' A
#
# COMPACT_ATOMS: atom_id res chain seq x y z
N GLY A 1 -5.73 10.37 4.63
CA GLY A 1 -5.69 10.46 6.11
C GLY A 1 -4.41 9.83 6.63
N ALA A 2 -4.19 9.82 7.95
CA ALA A 2 -2.98 9.25 8.56
C ALA A 2 -2.79 7.75 8.27
N GLU A 3 -3.89 7.00 8.16
CA GLU A 3 -3.86 5.56 7.84
C GLU A 3 -3.19 5.28 6.50
N ILE A 4 -3.57 5.98 5.43
CA ILE A 4 -2.94 5.84 4.10
C ILE A 4 -1.43 6.08 4.17
N VAL A 5 -0.98 7.08 4.93
CA VAL A 5 0.46 7.34 5.11
C VAL A 5 1.12 6.19 5.86
N SER A 6 0.45 5.63 6.87
CA SER A 6 0.91 4.45 7.60
C SER A 6 1.06 3.23 6.68
N SER A 7 0.09 2.98 5.79
CA SER A 7 0.14 1.89 4.82
C SER A 7 1.30 2.08 3.84
N MET A 8 1.48 3.29 3.30
CA MET A 8 2.57 3.58 2.36
C MET A 8 3.96 3.51 3.00
N LYS A 9 4.06 3.76 4.32
CA LYS A 9 5.29 3.54 5.10
C LYS A 9 5.64 2.06 5.27
N GLN A 10 4.64 1.20 5.31
CA GLN A 10 4.81 -0.24 5.46
C GLN A 10 5.00 -0.94 4.10
N ALA A 11 4.58 -0.31 3.01
CA ALA A 11 4.64 -0.89 1.68
C ALA A 11 6.06 -1.19 1.20
N LYS A 12 6.19 -2.33 0.51
CA LYS A 12 7.43 -2.84 -0.07
C LYS A 12 7.31 -2.89 -1.57
N ILE A 13 8.38 -2.53 -2.28
CA ILE A 13 8.51 -2.75 -3.72
C ILE A 13 8.96 -4.21 -3.90
N THR A 14 8.07 -5.04 -4.44
CA THR A 14 8.29 -6.48 -4.61
C THR A 14 8.57 -6.88 -6.06
N GLY A 15 8.37 -5.95 -6.99
CA GLY A 15 8.66 -6.15 -8.41
C GLY A 15 8.59 -4.84 -9.20
N PRO A 16 8.77 -4.90 -10.53
CA PRO A 16 8.60 -3.75 -11.41
C PRO A 16 7.20 -3.16 -11.24
N ASP A 17 7.13 -1.87 -10.90
CA ASP A 17 5.89 -1.10 -10.68
C ASP A 17 4.89 -1.75 -9.71
N THR A 18 5.37 -2.64 -8.84
CA THR A 18 4.53 -3.44 -7.94
C THR A 18 4.91 -3.17 -6.50
N ILE A 19 3.91 -2.82 -5.68
CA ILE A 19 4.07 -2.67 -4.24
C ILE A 19 3.10 -3.57 -3.48
N GLU A 20 3.53 -4.06 -2.32
CA GLU A 20 2.74 -4.91 -1.45
C GLU A 20 2.79 -4.40 -0.01
N TRP A 21 1.67 -4.51 0.71
CA TRP A 21 1.56 -4.17 2.13
C TRP A 21 0.42 -4.96 2.79
N PHE A 22 0.46 -5.05 4.12
CA PHE A 22 -0.67 -5.54 4.90
C PHE A 22 -1.54 -4.38 5.35
N GLU A 23 -2.86 -4.56 5.26
CA GLU A 23 -3.85 -3.59 5.73
C GLU A 23 -4.87 -4.28 6.64
N THR A 24 -5.39 -3.54 7.62
CA THR A 24 -6.53 -3.99 8.41
C THR A 24 -7.70 -3.05 8.19
N CYS A 25 -8.66 -3.48 7.37
CA CYS A 25 -9.92 -2.77 7.12
C CYS A 25 -11.05 -3.46 7.88
N TYR A 26 -11.90 -2.69 8.54
CA TYR A 26 -13.16 -3.18 9.13
C TYR A 26 -14.36 -2.92 8.20
N CYS A 27 -14.06 -2.84 6.91
CA CYS A 27 -14.94 -2.36 5.86
C CYS A 27 -15.66 -3.55 5.21
N PRO A 28 -16.94 -3.42 4.81
CA PRO A 28 -17.64 -4.50 4.10
C PRO A 28 -16.96 -4.91 2.78
N SER A 29 -16.31 -3.94 2.14
CA SER A 29 -15.44 -4.15 0.98
C SER A 29 -14.04 -3.67 1.35
N PRO A 30 -13.00 -4.51 1.23
CA PRO A 30 -11.63 -4.13 1.54
C PRO A 30 -11.22 -2.84 0.81
N LEU A 31 -10.57 -1.94 1.54
CA LEU A 31 -9.99 -0.69 1.03
C LEU A 31 -10.99 0.29 0.38
N LYS A 32 -12.30 0.13 0.57
CA LYS A 32 -13.31 0.93 -0.16
C LYS A 32 -13.04 2.43 -0.07
N HIS A 33 -12.82 2.93 1.15
CA HIS A 33 -12.63 4.36 1.37
C HIS A 33 -11.31 4.85 0.74
N GLU A 34 -10.24 4.09 0.92
CA GLU A 34 -8.91 4.42 0.45
C GLU A 34 -8.85 4.41 -1.08
N ARG A 35 -9.51 3.43 -1.72
CA ARG A 35 -9.65 3.34 -3.18
C ARG A 35 -10.41 4.51 -3.77
N GLU A 36 -11.61 4.81 -3.25
CA GLU A 36 -12.46 5.91 -3.74
C GLU A 36 -11.80 7.30 -3.59
N THR A 37 -10.90 7.47 -2.62
CA THR A 37 -10.34 8.78 -2.29
C THR A 37 -8.90 8.97 -2.77
N VAL A 38 -8.06 7.94 -2.74
CA VAL A 38 -6.62 8.04 -2.98
C VAL A 38 -6.09 6.96 -3.90
N TYR A 39 -6.21 5.67 -3.55
CA TYR A 39 -5.44 4.62 -4.23
C TYR A 39 -5.76 4.51 -5.72
N ASP A 40 -7.03 4.57 -6.13
CA ASP A 40 -7.37 4.45 -7.56
C ASP A 40 -6.89 5.65 -8.41
N LYS A 41 -6.35 6.71 -7.79
CA LYS A 41 -5.71 7.84 -8.51
C LYS A 41 -4.25 7.59 -8.86
N TYR A 42 -3.57 6.69 -8.14
CA TYR A 42 -2.13 6.50 -8.21
C TYR A 42 -1.71 5.04 -8.46
N LEU A 43 -2.55 4.10 -8.04
CA LEU A 43 -2.33 2.67 -8.15
C LEU A 43 -3.37 2.09 -9.11
N VAL A 44 -2.93 1.09 -9.86
CA VAL A 44 -3.77 0.29 -10.74
C VAL A 44 -3.67 -1.18 -10.31
N GLU A 45 -4.62 -2.00 -10.76
CA GLU A 45 -4.56 -3.46 -10.53
C GLU A 45 -4.46 -3.86 -9.05
N ILE A 46 -5.13 -3.12 -8.16
CA ILE A 46 -5.16 -3.43 -6.72
C ILE A 46 -5.94 -4.73 -6.49
N GLU A 47 -5.22 -5.74 -6.02
CA GLU A 47 -5.77 -7.01 -5.53
C GLU A 47 -5.72 -7.09 -4.00
N THR A 48 -6.66 -7.82 -3.40
CA THR A 48 -6.69 -8.04 -1.95
C THR A 48 -6.87 -9.51 -1.63
N ASN A 49 -5.95 -10.05 -0.83
CA ASN A 49 -6.02 -11.42 -0.32
C ASN A 49 -6.17 -11.39 1.20
N LEU A 50 -7.12 -12.17 1.74
CA LEU A 50 -7.27 -12.30 3.19
C LEU A 50 -6.11 -13.14 3.74
N VAL A 51 -5.48 -12.63 4.80
CA VAL A 51 -4.45 -13.33 5.57
C VAL A 51 -4.82 -13.30 7.04
N GLU A 52 -4.58 -14.41 7.75
CA GLU A 52 -4.86 -14.51 9.19
C GLU A 52 -3.75 -13.88 10.04
N GLU A 53 -2.50 -13.91 9.55
CA GLU A 53 -1.34 -13.37 10.24
C GLU A 53 -0.49 -12.51 9.29
N ARG A 54 0.09 -11.43 9.83
CA ARG A 54 1.01 -10.58 9.09
C ARG A 54 2.41 -11.20 9.10
N GLY A 55 2.97 -11.42 7.91
CA GLY A 55 4.35 -11.88 7.73
C GLY A 55 5.32 -10.74 7.44
N ALA A 56 6.56 -11.09 7.12
CA ALA A 56 7.49 -10.17 6.46
C ALA A 56 7.20 -10.16 4.95
N ILE A 57 7.27 -8.98 4.33
CA ILE A 57 7.26 -8.82 2.88
C ILE A 57 8.70 -8.49 2.48
N GLU A 58 9.30 -9.35 1.65
CA GLU A 58 10.63 -9.13 1.09
C GLU A 58 10.55 -8.05 0.01
N GLY A 59 11.47 -7.08 0.04
CA GLY A 59 11.50 -6.02 -0.95
C GLY A 59 12.01 -4.68 -0.41
N ASP A 60 12.18 -3.73 -1.33
CA ASP A 60 12.70 -2.40 -1.03
C ASP A 60 11.63 -1.51 -0.38
N SER A 61 12.05 -0.51 0.38
CA SER A 61 11.14 0.45 1.02
C SER A 61 10.47 1.37 -0.01
N PHE A 62 9.15 1.26 -0.17
CA PHE A 62 8.40 2.17 -1.03
C PHE A 62 8.43 3.61 -0.50
N TRP A 63 8.38 3.78 0.82
CA TRP A 63 8.43 5.11 1.43
C TRP A 63 9.74 5.84 1.12
N SER A 64 10.87 5.12 1.21
CA SER A 64 12.18 5.68 0.87
C SER A 64 12.27 6.04 -0.62
N PHE A 65 11.64 5.25 -1.49
CA PHE A 65 11.49 5.60 -2.91
C PHE A 65 10.73 6.93 -3.08
N LEU A 66 9.58 7.12 -2.41
CA LEU A 66 8.82 8.37 -2.45
C LEU A 66 9.61 9.56 -1.90
N GLU A 67 10.32 9.40 -0.79
CA GLU A 67 11.13 10.47 -0.19
C GLU A 67 12.28 10.92 -1.11
N ASN A 68 12.84 10.00 -1.90
CA ASN A 68 13.88 10.32 -2.86
C ASN A 68 13.35 11.01 -4.12
N HIS A 69 12.13 10.66 -4.55
CA HIS A 69 11.51 11.21 -5.77
C HIS A 69 10.59 12.42 -5.52
N SER A 70 10.29 12.75 -4.27
CA SER A 70 9.56 13.98 -3.90
C SER A 70 10.45 15.23 -3.85
N LYS A 71 11.77 15.06 -4.02
CA LYS A 71 12.78 16.14 -3.99
C LYS A 71 13.19 16.65 -5.38
N THR A 72 12.52 16.17 -6.43
CA THR A 72 12.65 16.62 -7.82
C THR A 72 11.41 17.39 -8.22
#